data_AF-A0A0X1T164-F1
#
_entry.id   AF-A0A0X1T164-F1
#
_cell.length_a   1.000
_cell.length_b   1.000
_cell.length_c   1.000
_cell.angle_alpha   90.00
_cell.angle_beta   90.00
_cell.angle_gamma   90.00
#
_symmetry.space_group_name_H-M   'P 1'
#
loop_
_entity.id
_entity.type
_entity.pdbx_description
1 polymer ?
#
loop_
_entity_poly.entity_id
_entity_poly.type
_entity_poly.pdbx_seq_one_letter_code
_entity_poly.pdbx_strand_id
1 'polypeptide(L)'
;MDYPKSVPSVGLVNGKFVDENPVTGASGSLIPAEWGNSITDEIVNVVKAAGLVPDEADLGQLLLSIQKMSQFDSVKYALDTGGAGTYIATYAPALTALVDGVTLRFKALTGNTGASTFSPNGLAPKSILGIDHVPLLGGEIVAGGDVWVQWNGSIGDGAWVLIASSGAAKQTGADVGDVKAVATTQPPKGWLKCNGDAVSRAQYPALFSAIDIRFGEGDGVSTFNLPDFRGEFIRGWDDGRGVDSGRTLGSFQDSQNASHNHGASSGAAGSHNHTASSGAAGEHTHTGSTSTDGNHQHGLTMGYTDLDNGSVGGGRQAYGTQYTNAAGAHSHTLTINAAVDHTHVISVAQTEDHTHAITVAASGGNESRPRNMALLYVIKY
;
A
#
# COMPACT_ATOMS: atom_id res chain seq x y z
N MET A 1 7.27 29.00 60.33
CA MET A 1 8.20 29.28 61.44
C MET A 1 8.85 30.62 61.20
N ASP A 2 8.81 31.49 62.21
CA ASP A 2 9.54 32.76 62.33
C ASP A 2 10.02 32.89 63.79
N TYR A 3 10.74 33.97 64.12
CA TYR A 3 11.11 34.30 65.50
C TYR A 3 9.87 34.35 66.41
N PRO A 4 9.99 33.95 67.69
CA PRO A 4 8.87 33.83 68.63
C PRO A 4 8.39 35.20 69.15
N LYS A 5 7.89 36.05 68.26
CA LYS A 5 7.45 37.43 68.55
C LYS A 5 6.21 37.48 69.43
N SER A 6 5.41 36.42 69.44
CA SER A 6 4.17 36.32 70.22
C SER A 6 4.40 35.85 71.67
N VAL A 7 5.57 35.29 71.99
CA VAL A 7 5.89 34.77 73.33
C VAL A 7 6.21 35.93 74.29
N PRO A 8 5.43 36.16 75.37
CA PRO A 8 5.71 37.23 76.31
C PRO A 8 7.07 37.05 77.00
N SER A 9 7.78 38.16 77.21
CA SER A 9 9.06 38.19 77.95
C SER A 9 10.17 37.30 77.37
N VAL A 10 10.09 36.92 76.10
CA VAL A 10 11.11 36.12 75.41
C VAL A 10 12.47 36.84 75.26
N GLY A 11 12.47 38.16 75.47
CA GLY A 11 13.67 39.00 75.45
C GLY A 11 14.24 39.27 74.05
N LEU A 12 13.38 39.30 73.02
CA LEU A 12 13.79 39.66 71.66
C LEU A 12 13.99 41.18 71.54
N VAL A 13 15.04 41.60 70.84
CA VAL A 13 15.28 43.00 70.46
C VAL A 13 15.35 43.07 68.94
N ASN A 14 14.56 43.96 68.32
CA ASN A 14 14.39 44.06 66.87
C ASN A 14 14.03 42.72 66.19
N GLY A 15 13.30 41.87 66.91
CA GLY A 15 12.89 40.56 66.40
C GLY A 15 13.99 39.49 66.38
N LYS A 16 15.08 39.68 67.11
CA LYS A 16 16.20 38.73 67.25
C LYS A 16 16.50 38.45 68.72
N PHE A 17 17.08 37.28 69.00
CA PHE A 17 17.58 36.97 70.33
C PHE A 17 18.81 37.82 70.65
N VAL A 18 18.93 38.27 71.90
CA VAL A 18 20.06 39.08 72.39
C VAL A 18 20.53 38.56 73.75
N ASP A 19 21.82 38.66 74.02
CA ASP A 19 22.36 38.24 75.32
C ASP A 19 22.13 39.32 76.38
N GLU A 20 22.12 38.91 77.65
CA GLU A 20 22.02 39.84 78.78
C GLU A 20 23.22 40.79 78.80
N ASN A 21 22.97 42.07 79.06
CA ASN A 21 24.02 43.05 79.25
C ASN A 21 24.07 43.49 80.73
N PRO A 22 24.91 42.87 81.56
CA PRO A 22 24.98 43.17 82.99
C PRO A 22 25.51 44.57 83.30
N VAL A 23 26.17 45.25 82.35
CA VAL A 23 26.70 46.61 82.54
C VAL A 23 25.61 47.67 82.37
N THR A 24 24.65 47.43 81.47
CA THR A 24 23.54 48.36 81.20
C THR A 24 22.24 47.95 81.87
N GLY A 25 22.20 46.77 82.50
CA GLY A 25 20.99 46.21 83.12
C GLY A 25 19.96 45.71 82.10
N ALA A 26 20.32 45.59 80.82
CA ALA A 26 19.41 45.11 79.80
C ALA A 26 19.24 43.58 79.91
N SER A 27 17.99 43.14 80.11
CA SER A 27 17.65 41.73 80.18
C SER A 27 17.89 41.02 78.85
N GLY A 28 18.50 39.84 78.91
CA GLY A 28 18.72 38.99 77.74
C GLY A 28 17.50 38.15 77.37
N SER A 29 17.61 37.49 76.22
CA SER A 29 16.70 36.44 75.76
C SER A 29 16.76 35.21 76.66
N LEU A 30 15.69 34.40 76.60
CA LEU A 30 15.60 33.13 77.36
C LEU A 30 16.64 32.07 76.95
N ILE A 31 17.25 32.24 75.77
CA ILE A 31 18.27 31.37 75.20
C ILE A 31 19.44 32.22 74.70
N PRO A 32 20.67 31.66 74.59
CA PRO A 32 21.81 32.38 74.04
C PRO A 32 21.52 32.93 72.64
N ALA A 33 21.90 34.19 72.40
CA ALA A 33 21.58 34.90 71.17
C ALA A 33 22.16 34.21 69.92
N GLU A 34 23.41 33.77 70.01
CA GLU A 34 24.09 33.08 68.90
C GLU A 34 23.35 31.81 68.49
N TRP A 35 22.97 30.98 69.45
CA TRP A 35 22.26 29.72 69.19
C TRP A 35 20.84 29.95 68.68
N GLY A 36 20.07 30.83 69.33
CA GLY A 36 18.69 31.12 68.93
C GLY A 36 18.60 31.75 67.54
N ASN A 37 19.49 32.68 67.22
CA ASN A 37 19.48 33.36 65.93
C ASN A 37 19.96 32.43 64.80
N SER A 38 21.01 31.63 65.02
CA SER A 38 21.55 30.74 63.97
C SER A 38 20.51 29.72 63.48
N ILE A 39 19.86 29.00 64.39
CA ILE A 39 18.83 28.01 64.03
C ILE A 39 17.61 28.68 63.40
N THR A 40 17.13 29.79 63.98
CA THR A 40 15.94 30.47 63.45
C THR A 40 16.19 31.05 62.07
N ASP A 41 17.36 31.65 61.83
CA ASP A 41 17.73 32.19 60.54
C ASP A 41 17.93 31.10 59.48
N GLU A 42 18.53 29.96 59.83
CA GLU A 42 18.68 28.85 58.91
C GLU A 42 17.31 28.37 58.39
N ILE A 43 16.34 28.20 59.29
CA ILE A 43 15.00 27.75 58.92
C ILE A 43 14.22 28.83 58.17
N VAL A 44 14.29 30.08 58.61
CA VAL A 44 13.67 31.22 57.92
C VAL A 44 14.24 31.38 56.51
N ASN A 45 15.53 31.14 56.31
CA ASN A 45 16.16 31.20 54.99
C ASN A 45 15.62 30.10 54.06
N VAL A 46 15.39 28.89 54.56
CA VAL A 46 14.75 27.81 53.78
C VAL A 46 13.31 28.20 53.40
N VAL A 47 12.55 28.77 54.34
CA VAL A 47 11.18 29.24 54.09
C VAL A 47 11.12 30.33 53.01
N LYS A 48 12.02 31.31 53.10
CA LYS A 48 12.15 32.36 52.09
C LYS A 48 12.60 31.83 50.73
N ALA A 49 13.54 30.88 50.71
CA ALA A 49 14.02 30.25 49.47
C ALA A 49 12.90 29.50 48.74
N ALA A 50 11.93 28.94 49.47
CA ALA A 50 10.72 28.34 48.89
C ALA A 50 9.63 29.36 48.49
N GLY A 51 9.96 30.66 48.51
CA GLY A 51 9.05 31.76 48.18
C GLY A 51 7.91 31.95 49.18
N LEU A 52 8.07 31.50 50.43
CA LEU A 52 7.07 31.65 51.48
C LEU A 52 7.44 32.82 52.40
N VAL A 53 6.42 33.46 52.99
CA VAL A 53 6.60 34.46 54.04
C VAL A 53 6.67 33.73 55.38
N PRO A 54 7.75 33.89 56.18
CA PRO A 54 7.85 33.30 57.50
C PRO A 54 6.69 33.71 58.41
N ASP A 55 6.07 32.73 59.06
CA ASP A 55 4.98 32.90 60.01
C ASP A 55 5.28 32.09 61.28
N GLU A 56 5.26 32.75 62.44
CA GLU A 56 5.49 32.14 63.75
C GLU A 56 4.42 31.08 64.08
N ALA A 57 3.18 31.27 63.65
CA ALA A 57 2.06 30.37 63.97
C ALA A 57 2.06 29.09 63.13
N ASP A 58 2.74 29.08 61.98
CA ASP A 58 2.75 27.95 61.05
C ASP A 58 4.01 27.08 61.24
N LEU A 59 3.81 25.96 61.95
CA LEU A 59 4.83 24.93 62.18
C LEU A 59 5.07 24.02 60.95
N GLY A 60 4.23 24.11 59.93
CA GLY A 60 4.33 23.33 58.69
C GLY A 60 5.24 23.95 57.64
N GLN A 61 5.64 25.21 57.78
CA GLN A 61 6.36 25.93 56.72
C GLN A 61 7.69 25.29 56.33
N LEU A 62 8.45 24.69 57.26
CA LEU A 62 9.71 24.02 56.89
C LEU A 62 9.43 22.79 56.00
N LEU A 63 8.45 21.95 56.39
CA LEU A 63 8.03 20.80 55.59
C LEU A 63 7.49 21.23 54.23
N LEU A 64 6.62 22.24 54.21
CA LEU A 64 6.07 22.79 52.96
C LEU A 64 7.18 23.38 52.10
N SER A 65 8.20 24.01 52.68
CA SER A 65 9.35 24.54 51.95
C SER A 65 10.15 23.43 51.28
N ILE A 66 10.43 22.34 52.01
CA ILE A 66 11.11 21.16 51.46
C ILE A 66 10.27 20.54 50.33
N GLN A 67 8.96 20.40 50.53
CA GLN A 67 8.05 19.87 49.51
C GLN A 67 7.97 20.79 48.28
N LYS A 68 7.85 22.11 48.48
CA LYS A 68 7.82 23.11 47.39
C LYS A 68 9.15 23.11 46.64
N MET A 69 10.29 23.18 47.31
CA MET A 69 11.61 23.10 46.66
C MET A 69 11.82 21.77 45.90
N SER A 70 11.13 20.71 46.31
CA SER A 70 11.10 19.43 45.60
C SER A 70 10.18 19.45 44.37
N GLN A 71 9.03 20.13 44.45
CA GLN A 71 7.92 20.06 43.48
C GLN A 71 7.79 21.26 42.52
N PHE A 72 8.21 22.47 42.90
CA PHE A 72 8.01 23.72 42.17
C PHE A 72 9.22 24.67 42.31
N ASP A 73 9.54 25.38 41.22
CA ASP A 73 10.20 26.70 41.22
C ASP A 73 11.72 26.86 41.38
N SER A 74 12.50 25.89 40.94
CA SER A 74 13.57 26.31 40.04
C SER A 74 13.45 25.47 38.79
N VAL A 75 13.54 26.11 37.62
CA VAL A 75 13.93 25.36 36.45
C VAL A 75 15.25 24.70 36.82
N LYS A 76 15.23 23.39 37.11
CA LYS A 76 16.41 22.58 37.44
C LYS A 76 17.28 22.39 36.20
N TYR A 77 17.27 23.38 35.32
CA TYR A 77 18.12 23.47 34.17
C TYR A 77 19.14 24.58 34.37
N ALA A 78 20.36 24.35 33.90
CA ALA A 78 21.33 25.41 33.71
C ALA A 78 21.30 25.88 32.25
N LEU A 79 21.72 27.11 31.99
CA LEU A 79 21.87 27.58 30.61
C LEU A 79 23.11 26.96 30.00
N ASP A 80 22.96 26.44 28.78
CA ASP A 80 24.11 26.05 27.97
C ASP A 80 24.89 27.29 27.54
N THR A 81 26.20 27.27 27.78
CA THR A 81 27.16 28.30 27.35
C THR A 81 28.17 27.76 26.33
N GLY A 82 28.00 26.51 25.92
CA GLY A 82 28.86 25.82 24.97
C GLY A 82 28.49 26.07 23.50
N GLY A 83 29.00 25.19 22.63
CA GLY A 83 28.80 25.24 21.19
C GLY A 83 27.97 24.07 20.67
N ALA A 84 27.79 24.01 19.34
CA ALA A 84 27.05 22.93 18.70
C ALA A 84 27.72 21.58 18.95
N GLY A 85 27.02 20.70 19.67
CA GLY A 85 27.55 19.39 20.08
C GLY A 85 28.54 19.41 21.25
N THR A 86 28.80 20.57 21.85
CA THR A 86 29.70 20.72 23.00
C THR A 86 29.02 21.53 24.10
N TYR A 87 28.13 20.87 24.83
CA TYR A 87 27.25 21.52 25.81
C TYR A 87 27.96 21.74 27.15
N ILE A 88 27.81 22.93 27.73
CA ILE A 88 28.43 23.30 29.00
C ILE A 88 27.41 24.00 29.87
N ALA A 89 27.22 23.57 31.11
CA ALA A 89 26.26 24.21 32.00
C ALA A 89 26.73 24.26 33.45
N THR A 90 26.47 25.38 34.15
CA THR A 90 26.89 25.59 35.55
C THR A 90 25.68 25.56 36.47
N TYR A 91 25.63 24.57 37.36
CA TYR A 91 24.57 24.40 38.34
C TYR A 91 24.97 24.98 39.70
N ALA A 92 23.96 25.38 40.49
CA ALA A 92 24.10 25.77 41.89
C ALA A 92 23.17 24.91 42.75
N PRO A 93 23.68 24.19 43.77
CA PRO A 93 25.10 24.06 44.13
C PRO A 93 25.93 23.36 43.04
N ALA A 94 27.23 23.62 43.02
CA ALA A 94 28.11 23.05 42.02
C ALA A 94 28.26 21.53 42.20
N LEU A 95 28.10 20.79 41.11
CA LEU A 95 28.35 19.36 41.11
C LEU A 95 29.86 19.09 41.13
N THR A 96 30.35 18.39 42.16
CA THR A 96 31.78 18.10 42.34
C THR A 96 32.17 16.69 41.90
N ALA A 97 31.21 15.78 41.73
CA ALA A 97 31.42 14.43 41.23
C ALA A 97 30.16 13.90 40.53
N LEU A 98 30.36 12.96 39.58
CA LEU A 98 29.27 12.26 38.90
C LEU A 98 28.97 10.95 39.63
N VAL A 99 27.69 10.72 39.91
CA VAL A 99 27.18 9.51 40.55
C VAL A 99 26.10 8.92 39.64
N ASP A 100 26.10 7.60 39.49
CA ASP A 100 25.15 6.89 38.62
C ASP A 100 23.70 7.26 38.94
N GLY A 101 22.94 7.53 37.88
CA GLY A 101 21.55 7.98 37.97
C GLY A 101 21.36 9.48 38.15
N VAL A 102 22.43 10.29 38.37
CA VAL A 102 22.25 11.74 38.47
C VAL A 102 21.66 12.28 37.17
N THR A 103 20.54 12.99 37.28
CA THR A 103 19.82 13.54 36.12
C THR A 103 19.92 15.05 36.15
N LEU A 104 20.43 15.62 35.07
CA LEU A 104 20.62 17.05 34.90
C LEU A 104 19.80 17.53 33.71
N ARG A 105 19.41 18.81 33.76
CA ARG A 105 18.73 19.46 32.65
C ARG A 105 19.49 20.69 32.21
N PHE A 106 19.48 20.99 30.93
CA PHE A 106 20.01 22.27 30.45
C PHE A 106 19.16 22.83 29.32
N LYS A 107 19.18 24.15 29.17
CA LYS A 107 18.57 24.83 28.03
C LYS A 107 19.62 24.93 26.93
N ALA A 108 19.47 24.16 25.84
CA ALA A 108 20.47 24.11 24.78
C ALA A 108 20.54 25.45 24.03
N LEU A 109 21.75 26.00 23.87
CA LEU A 109 21.96 27.24 23.11
C LEU A 109 21.89 26.96 21.60
N THR A 110 22.44 25.81 21.19
CA THR A 110 22.52 25.37 19.80
C THR A 110 22.00 23.95 19.66
N GLY A 111 21.59 23.58 18.44
CA GLY A 111 21.24 22.19 18.15
C GLY A 111 22.48 21.36 17.84
N ASN A 112 22.41 20.05 18.03
CA ASN A 112 23.52 19.17 17.67
C ASN A 112 23.53 18.86 16.16
N THR A 113 24.72 18.70 15.60
CA THR A 113 24.94 18.26 14.20
C THR A 113 25.41 16.81 14.10
N GLY A 114 25.72 16.17 15.23
CA GLY A 114 26.16 14.79 15.34
C GLY A 114 26.47 14.42 16.79
N ALA A 115 27.50 13.60 17.00
CA ALA A 115 27.95 13.18 18.32
C ALA A 115 28.19 14.41 19.20
N SER A 116 27.77 14.32 20.46
CA SER A 116 27.75 15.46 21.37
C SER A 116 28.38 15.12 22.71
N THR A 117 28.86 16.14 23.42
CA THR A 117 29.39 16.02 24.79
C THR A 117 28.69 16.99 25.73
N PHE A 118 28.69 16.67 27.02
CA PHE A 118 28.18 17.54 28.09
C PHE A 118 29.19 17.64 29.24
N SER A 119 29.41 18.88 29.70
CA SER A 119 30.28 19.22 30.83
C SER A 119 29.51 20.07 31.86
N PRO A 120 28.99 19.47 32.94
CA PRO A 120 28.41 20.22 34.04
C PRO A 120 29.50 20.76 34.98
N ASN A 121 29.34 22.00 35.45
CA ASN A 121 30.19 22.63 36.48
C ASN A 121 31.71 22.57 36.22
N GLY A 122 32.13 22.51 34.95
CA GLY A 122 33.56 22.43 34.58
C GLY A 122 34.18 21.04 34.76
N LEU A 123 33.39 20.01 35.05
CA LEU A 123 33.86 18.62 35.03
C LEU A 123 34.27 18.20 33.61
N ALA A 124 35.11 17.17 33.50
CA ALA A 124 35.58 16.68 32.20
C ALA A 124 34.39 16.39 31.26
N PRO A 125 34.42 16.86 30.00
CA PRO A 125 33.35 16.59 29.05
C PRO A 125 33.19 15.09 28.82
N LYS A 126 31.94 14.62 28.85
CA LYS A 126 31.58 13.22 28.58
C LYS A 126 30.55 13.14 27.47
N SER A 127 30.58 12.05 26.71
CA SER A 127 29.67 11.84 25.57
C SER A 127 28.21 11.86 26.01
N ILE A 128 27.35 12.45 25.19
CA ILE A 128 25.90 12.26 25.25
C ILE A 128 25.53 11.18 24.23
N LEU A 129 24.83 10.17 24.69
CA LEU A 129 24.35 9.03 23.92
C LEU A 129 22.82 9.04 23.90
N GLY A 130 22.23 8.40 22.90
CA GLY A 130 20.81 8.08 22.88
C GLY A 130 20.45 7.03 23.92
N ILE A 131 19.15 6.75 24.05
CA ILE A 131 18.64 5.74 24.99
C ILE A 131 19.08 4.31 24.66
N ASP A 132 19.51 4.08 23.43
CA ASP A 132 20.14 2.85 22.93
C ASP A 132 21.66 2.80 23.19
N HIS A 133 22.21 3.79 23.90
CA HIS A 133 23.64 3.96 24.20
C HIS A 133 24.53 4.17 22.97
N VAL A 134 23.97 4.69 21.88
CA VAL A 134 24.71 5.07 20.66
C VAL A 134 24.96 6.58 20.65
N PRO A 135 26.07 7.10 20.07
CA PRO A 135 26.28 8.54 19.95
C PRO A 135 25.13 9.23 19.22
N LEU A 136 24.78 10.44 19.68
CA LEU A 136 23.70 11.21 19.06
C LEU A 136 23.97 11.49 17.56
N LEU A 137 22.91 11.49 16.78
CA LEU A 137 22.82 11.99 15.42
C LEU A 137 22.33 13.44 15.42
N GLY A 138 22.66 14.19 14.38
CA GLY A 138 22.29 15.61 14.31
C GLY A 138 20.77 15.83 14.39
N GLY A 139 20.33 16.79 15.20
CA GLY A 139 18.94 17.21 15.38
C GLY A 139 18.17 16.50 16.49
N GLU A 140 18.84 15.67 17.30
CA GLU A 140 18.27 15.09 18.52
C GLU A 140 18.30 16.07 19.71
N ILE A 141 19.08 17.13 19.60
CA ILE A 141 19.01 18.32 20.45
C ILE A 141 18.78 19.52 19.53
N VAL A 142 17.82 20.38 19.89
CA VAL A 142 17.48 21.59 19.13
C VAL A 142 17.82 22.84 19.92
N ALA A 143 18.14 23.93 19.21
CA ALA A 143 18.38 25.22 19.83
C ALA A 143 17.13 25.68 20.61
N GLY A 144 17.33 26.12 21.85
CA GLY A 144 16.25 26.47 22.78
C GLY A 144 15.50 25.26 23.37
N GLY A 145 15.92 24.03 23.08
CA GLY A 145 15.31 22.82 23.66
C GLY A 145 15.66 22.65 25.14
N ASP A 146 14.69 22.19 25.93
CA ASP A 146 14.93 21.68 27.29
C ASP A 146 15.47 20.26 27.19
N VAL A 147 16.74 20.08 27.50
CA VAL A 147 17.46 18.80 27.41
C VAL A 147 17.54 18.14 28.77
N TRP A 148 17.34 16.84 28.83
CA TRP A 148 17.41 16.00 30.02
C TRP A 148 18.45 14.91 29.78
N VAL A 149 19.48 14.86 30.61
CA VAL A 149 20.54 13.87 30.53
C VAL A 149 20.70 13.16 31.86
N GLN A 150 20.94 11.86 31.83
CA GLN A 150 21.23 11.05 33.01
C GLN A 150 22.63 10.47 32.92
N TRP A 151 23.40 10.55 34.00
CA TRP A 151 24.72 9.93 34.07
C TRP A 151 24.62 8.42 34.26
N ASN A 152 25.39 7.68 33.47
CA ASN A 152 25.61 6.25 33.63
C ASN A 152 27.12 5.95 33.50
N GLY A 153 27.77 5.71 34.64
CA GLY A 153 29.18 5.39 34.75
C GLY A 153 29.55 3.99 34.25
N SER A 154 28.56 3.12 34.03
CA SER A 154 28.80 1.76 33.53
C SER A 154 28.95 1.69 32.00
N ILE A 155 28.69 2.78 31.28
CA ILE A 155 28.84 2.84 29.82
C ILE A 155 30.24 3.34 29.46
N GLY A 156 31.12 2.45 29.01
CA GLY A 156 32.49 2.82 28.60
C GLY A 156 33.28 3.43 29.77
N ASP A 157 33.77 4.66 29.58
CA ASP A 157 34.43 5.46 30.63
C ASP A 157 33.44 6.41 31.35
N GLY A 158 32.14 6.15 31.22
CA GLY A 158 31.02 6.91 31.75
C GLY A 158 30.43 7.90 30.74
N ALA A 159 29.11 7.86 30.56
CA ALA A 159 28.41 8.68 29.57
C ALA A 159 27.12 9.30 30.11
N TRP A 160 26.69 10.37 29.45
CA TRP A 160 25.36 10.94 29.59
C TRP A 160 24.40 10.24 28.64
N VAL A 161 23.24 9.81 29.13
CA VAL A 161 22.15 9.29 28.31
C VAL A 161 21.11 10.39 28.14
N LEU A 162 20.80 10.74 26.89
CA LEU A 162 19.73 11.66 26.54
C LEU A 162 18.39 10.99 26.85
N ILE A 163 17.67 11.55 27.82
CA ILE A 163 16.35 11.08 28.24
C ILE A 163 15.25 11.81 27.45
N ALA A 164 15.45 13.10 27.19
CA ALA A 164 14.53 13.92 26.42
C ALA A 164 15.20 15.19 25.89
N SER A 165 14.73 15.69 24.75
CA SER A 165 14.96 17.06 24.27
C SER A 165 13.67 17.63 23.70
N SER A 166 13.15 18.69 24.32
CA SER A 166 11.88 19.30 23.87
C SER A 166 12.05 19.91 22.47
N GLY A 167 11.12 19.63 21.55
CA GLY A 167 11.16 20.15 20.18
C GLY A 167 12.12 19.41 19.25
N ALA A 168 12.90 18.45 19.76
CA ALA A 168 13.64 17.51 18.93
C ALA A 168 12.71 16.49 18.29
N ALA A 169 13.18 15.85 17.21
CA ALA A 169 12.48 14.69 16.66
C ALA A 169 12.40 13.59 17.73
N LYS A 170 11.27 12.87 17.82
CA LYS A 170 11.14 11.74 18.74
C LYS A 170 12.28 10.75 18.54
N GLN A 171 12.97 10.43 19.63
CA GLN A 171 13.84 9.25 19.67
C GLN A 171 12.94 8.01 19.67
N THR A 172 13.14 7.18 18.65
CA THR A 172 12.63 5.82 18.43
C THR A 172 11.14 5.60 18.07
N GLY A 173 11.01 4.57 17.25
CA GLY A 173 9.79 4.05 16.63
C GLY A 173 10.15 3.31 15.34
N ALA A 174 11.30 3.61 14.74
CA ALA A 174 11.85 2.84 13.63
C ALA A 174 13.29 2.41 13.93
N ASP A 175 13.55 1.11 13.80
CA ASP A 175 14.89 0.52 13.89
C ASP A 175 15.62 0.69 12.57
N VAL A 176 16.96 0.68 12.61
CA VAL A 176 17.76 0.73 11.39
C VAL A 176 17.43 -0.46 10.50
N GLY A 177 17.15 -0.21 9.21
CA GLY A 177 16.63 -1.21 8.28
C GLY A 177 15.11 -1.19 8.10
N ASP A 178 14.37 -0.49 8.96
CA ASP A 178 12.91 -0.34 8.78
C ASP A 178 12.58 0.38 7.49
N VAL A 179 11.52 -0.10 6.84
CA VAL A 179 10.98 0.46 5.61
C VAL A 179 9.60 1.03 5.88
N LYS A 180 9.33 2.22 5.37
CA LYS A 180 7.98 2.80 5.39
C LYS A 180 7.65 3.52 4.09
N ALA A 181 6.36 3.67 3.85
CA ALA A 181 5.85 4.55 2.80
C ALA A 181 5.62 5.97 3.35
N VAL A 182 5.97 6.99 2.57
CA VAL A 182 5.73 8.40 2.88
C VAL A 182 5.06 9.11 1.70
N ALA A 183 4.20 10.08 2.00
CA ALA A 183 3.51 10.91 1.01
C ALA A 183 4.32 12.14 0.56
N THR A 184 5.65 12.09 0.69
CA THR A 184 6.58 13.17 0.35
C THR A 184 7.49 12.77 -0.80
N THR A 185 8.00 13.74 -1.56
CA THR A 185 8.93 13.50 -2.69
C THR A 185 10.39 13.36 -2.24
N GLN A 186 10.71 13.82 -1.03
CA GLN A 186 12.01 13.66 -0.40
C GLN A 186 11.90 12.84 0.89
N PRO A 187 12.93 12.05 1.23
CA PRO A 187 12.92 11.29 2.47
C PRO A 187 12.97 12.25 3.68
N PRO A 188 12.27 11.93 4.78
CA PRO A 188 12.47 12.63 6.05
C PRO A 188 13.92 12.52 6.53
N LYS A 189 14.34 13.43 7.42
CA LYS A 189 15.67 13.37 8.04
C LYS A 189 15.90 12.01 8.72
N GLY A 190 17.05 11.40 8.49
CA GLY A 190 17.40 10.08 9.03
C GLY A 190 16.85 8.90 8.24
N TRP A 191 16.38 9.13 7.01
CA TRP A 191 15.89 8.10 6.08
C TRP A 191 16.53 8.28 4.69
N LEU A 192 16.72 7.18 3.96
CA LEU A 192 17.17 7.14 2.56
C LEU A 192 16.04 6.66 1.65
N LYS A 193 16.09 6.96 0.34
CA LYS A 193 15.12 6.44 -0.63
C LYS A 193 15.40 4.96 -0.89
N CYS A 194 14.35 4.16 -1.04
CA CYS A 194 14.48 2.79 -1.57
C CYS A 194 14.49 2.84 -3.11
N ASN A 195 15.59 3.30 -3.70
CA ASN A 195 15.75 3.52 -5.14
C ASN A 195 16.91 2.74 -5.77
N GLY A 196 17.47 1.76 -5.07
CA GLY A 196 18.58 0.94 -5.58
C GLY A 196 19.97 1.61 -5.56
N ASP A 197 20.10 2.81 -5.00
CA ASP A 197 21.38 3.52 -4.97
C ASP A 197 22.44 2.73 -4.17
N ALA A 198 23.69 2.78 -4.63
CA ALA A 198 24.84 2.32 -3.88
C ALA A 198 25.27 3.39 -2.86
N VAL A 199 25.36 3.02 -1.58
CA VAL A 199 25.70 3.92 -0.47
C VAL A 199 26.91 3.43 0.31
N SER A 200 27.62 4.35 0.97
CA SER A 200 28.88 4.05 1.68
C SER A 200 28.66 3.22 2.95
N ARG A 201 29.42 2.12 3.09
CA ARG A 201 29.49 1.32 4.33
C ARG A 201 30.04 2.12 5.51
N ALA A 202 30.98 3.03 5.25
CA ALA A 202 31.58 3.87 6.28
C ALA A 202 30.63 4.97 6.77
N GLN A 203 29.78 5.49 5.89
CA GLN A 203 28.79 6.50 6.24
C GLN A 203 27.54 5.90 6.92
N TYR A 204 27.16 4.68 6.53
CA TYR A 204 25.96 4.01 7.03
C TYR A 204 26.27 2.60 7.60
N PRO A 205 27.17 2.47 8.58
CA PRO A 205 27.64 1.17 9.07
C PRO A 205 26.55 0.37 9.78
N ALA A 206 25.63 1.03 10.50
CA ALA A 206 24.50 0.39 11.15
C ALA A 206 23.53 -0.22 10.12
N LEU A 207 23.22 0.53 9.05
CA LEU A 207 22.37 0.04 7.98
C LEU A 207 23.01 -1.12 7.23
N PHE A 208 24.32 -1.03 6.93
CA PHE A 208 25.05 -2.14 6.35
C PHE A 208 25.00 -3.39 7.24
N SER A 209 25.15 -3.24 8.56
CA SER A 209 25.01 -4.38 9.49
C SER A 209 23.60 -4.98 9.49
N ALA A 210 22.56 -4.19 9.22
CA ALA A 210 21.17 -4.64 9.26
C ALA A 210 20.74 -5.34 7.97
N ILE A 211 21.13 -4.82 6.80
CA ILE A 211 20.67 -5.35 5.50
C ILE A 211 21.75 -6.08 4.69
N ASP A 212 23.02 -5.90 5.07
CA ASP A 212 24.18 -6.43 4.36
C ASP A 212 24.11 -6.11 2.85
N ILE A 213 24.59 -7.00 2.00
CA ILE A 213 24.52 -6.93 0.54
C ILE A 213 23.21 -7.47 -0.05
N ARG A 214 22.14 -7.63 0.75
CA ARG A 214 20.90 -8.30 0.32
C ARG A 214 20.28 -7.71 -0.95
N PHE A 215 20.46 -6.41 -1.17
CA PHE A 215 19.93 -5.69 -2.34
C PHE A 215 21.01 -5.34 -3.38
N GLY A 216 22.22 -5.88 -3.21
CA GLY A 216 23.35 -5.72 -4.12
C GLY A 216 24.65 -5.36 -3.39
N GLU A 217 25.76 -5.82 -3.95
CA GLU A 217 27.09 -5.68 -3.36
C GLU A 217 27.68 -4.26 -3.44
N GLY A 218 27.03 -3.35 -4.20
CA GLY A 218 27.61 -2.06 -4.56
C GLY A 218 28.85 -2.25 -5.44
N ASP A 219 29.95 -1.66 -5.02
CA ASP A 219 31.29 -1.81 -5.60
C ASP A 219 32.06 -3.04 -5.06
N GLY A 220 31.43 -3.85 -4.20
CA GLY A 220 32.04 -5.02 -3.57
C GLY A 220 33.03 -4.71 -2.43
N VAL A 221 33.31 -3.43 -2.16
CA VAL A 221 34.36 -3.03 -1.19
C VAL A 221 33.86 -1.97 -0.22
N SER A 222 33.50 -0.80 -0.71
CA SER A 222 33.23 0.39 0.11
C SER A 222 31.75 0.76 0.19
N THR A 223 30.91 0.15 -0.64
CA THR A 223 29.48 0.44 -0.77
C THR A 223 28.62 -0.81 -0.68
N PHE A 224 27.31 -0.61 -0.54
CA PHE A 224 26.26 -1.62 -0.62
C PHE A 224 25.00 -0.98 -1.20
N ASN A 225 24.12 -1.77 -1.81
CA ASN A 225 22.92 -1.22 -2.45
C ASN A 225 21.74 -1.15 -1.48
N LEU A 226 20.97 -0.09 -1.60
CA LEU A 226 19.64 0.02 -0.99
C LEU A 226 18.62 -0.84 -1.75
N PRO A 227 17.48 -1.18 -1.14
CA PRO A 227 16.36 -1.76 -1.88
C PRO A 227 15.91 -0.83 -3.01
N ASP A 228 15.44 -1.39 -4.13
CA ASP A 228 14.72 -0.64 -5.16
C ASP A 228 13.24 -1.05 -5.11
N PHE A 229 12.40 -0.19 -4.54
CA PHE A 229 10.95 -0.44 -4.43
C PHE A 229 10.14 0.42 -5.39
N ARG A 230 10.78 1.03 -6.38
CA ARG A 230 10.09 1.87 -7.36
C ARG A 230 9.23 0.99 -8.28
N GLY A 231 7.91 1.11 -8.16
CA GLY A 231 6.96 0.33 -8.96
C GLY A 231 6.65 -1.05 -8.40
N GLU A 232 7.23 -1.42 -7.25
CA GLU A 232 7.08 -2.75 -6.67
C GLU A 232 5.88 -2.84 -5.71
N PHE A 233 5.25 -4.02 -5.68
CA PHE A 233 4.32 -4.40 -4.62
C PHE A 233 5.04 -5.20 -3.55
N ILE A 234 4.96 -4.72 -2.31
CA ILE A 234 5.57 -5.42 -1.17
C ILE A 234 4.65 -6.53 -0.69
N ARG A 235 5.20 -7.73 -0.58
CA ARG A 235 4.55 -8.89 0.04
C ARG A 235 5.31 -9.33 1.28
N GLY A 236 4.61 -9.89 2.26
CA GLY A 236 5.24 -10.52 3.41
C GLY A 236 6.14 -11.67 2.98
N TRP A 237 7.32 -11.77 3.58
CA TRP A 237 8.20 -12.92 3.40
C TRP A 237 7.60 -14.15 4.10
N ASP A 238 7.67 -15.31 3.45
CA ASP A 238 7.06 -16.54 3.95
C ASP A 238 7.65 -17.02 5.27
N ASP A 239 8.96 -16.84 5.44
CA ASP A 239 9.75 -17.21 6.63
C ASP A 239 9.40 -18.60 7.19
N GLY A 240 9.23 -19.58 6.29
CA GLY A 240 8.98 -20.98 6.65
C GLY A 240 7.51 -21.36 6.85
N ARG A 241 6.54 -20.49 6.58
CA ARG A 241 5.11 -20.82 6.63
C ARG A 241 4.69 -21.84 5.56
N GLY A 242 5.40 -21.91 4.44
CA GLY A 242 5.18 -22.87 3.35
C GLY A 242 4.16 -22.42 2.30
N VAL A 243 3.67 -21.18 2.35
CA VAL A 243 2.76 -20.61 1.32
C VAL A 243 3.55 -20.11 0.11
N ASP A 244 4.74 -19.58 0.35
CA ASP A 244 5.63 -19.01 -0.67
C ASP A 244 7.08 -19.46 -0.44
N SER A 245 7.27 -20.77 -0.35
CA SER A 245 8.50 -21.44 0.11
C SER A 245 9.69 -21.31 -0.85
N GLY A 246 9.47 -20.93 -2.11
CA GLY A 246 10.53 -20.72 -3.10
C GLY A 246 11.25 -19.38 -3.00
N ARG A 247 10.93 -18.55 -2.00
CA ARG A 247 11.32 -17.14 -1.93
C ARG A 247 12.23 -16.85 -0.75
N THR A 248 13.32 -16.13 -1.03
CA THR A 248 14.21 -15.59 -0.01
C THR A 248 13.86 -14.13 0.28
N LEU A 249 14.21 -13.65 1.47
CA LEU A 249 14.00 -12.26 1.86
C LEU A 249 14.69 -11.32 0.87
N GLY A 250 13.94 -10.34 0.35
CA GLY A 250 14.46 -9.35 -0.61
C GLY A 250 14.51 -9.80 -2.07
N SER A 251 14.09 -11.03 -2.40
CA SER A 251 14.08 -11.50 -3.79
C SER A 251 13.02 -10.80 -4.65
N PHE A 252 13.30 -10.59 -5.94
CA PHE A 252 12.35 -10.05 -6.93
C PHE A 252 11.48 -11.16 -7.55
N GLN A 253 10.20 -10.88 -7.82
CA GLN A 253 9.30 -11.78 -8.54
C GLN A 253 8.50 -10.97 -9.55
N ASP A 254 8.52 -11.41 -10.80
CA ASP A 254 7.73 -10.81 -11.86
C ASP A 254 6.24 -11.11 -11.68
N SER A 255 5.39 -10.30 -12.32
CA SER A 255 3.95 -10.49 -12.33
C SER A 255 3.58 -11.86 -12.90
N GLN A 256 2.61 -12.52 -12.28
CA GLN A 256 2.11 -13.80 -12.74
C GLN A 256 0.59 -13.82 -12.65
N ASN A 257 -0.06 -14.23 -13.73
CA ASN A 257 -1.48 -14.54 -13.71
C ASN A 257 -1.70 -15.95 -13.17
N ALA A 258 -2.74 -16.11 -12.35
CA ALA A 258 -3.20 -17.43 -11.95
C ALA A 258 -3.58 -18.25 -13.20
N SER A 259 -3.18 -19.52 -13.20
CA SER A 259 -3.58 -20.46 -14.26
C SER A 259 -5.10 -20.57 -14.32
N HIS A 260 -5.67 -20.41 -15.52
CA HIS A 260 -7.11 -20.49 -15.76
C HIS A 260 -7.39 -20.86 -17.24
N ASN A 261 -8.64 -21.22 -17.54
CA ASN A 261 -9.12 -21.54 -18.88
C ASN A 261 -10.35 -20.71 -19.25
N HIS A 262 -10.65 -20.65 -20.54
CA HIS A 262 -11.85 -20.02 -21.09
C HIS A 262 -12.64 -21.03 -21.90
N GLY A 263 -13.97 -21.00 -21.77
CA GLY A 263 -14.84 -21.69 -22.72
C GLY A 263 -14.84 -20.94 -24.05
N ALA A 264 -14.73 -21.67 -25.16
CA ALA A 264 -14.84 -21.11 -26.50
C ALA A 264 -15.87 -21.92 -27.30
N SER A 265 -16.62 -21.24 -28.16
CA SER A 265 -17.57 -21.85 -29.09
C SER A 265 -17.44 -21.21 -30.46
N SER A 266 -17.73 -21.98 -31.50
CA SER A 266 -17.91 -21.48 -32.86
C SER A 266 -19.41 -21.42 -33.18
N GLY A 267 -19.78 -20.47 -34.03
CA GLY A 267 -21.11 -20.47 -34.64
C GLY A 267 -21.26 -21.63 -35.63
N ALA A 268 -22.50 -21.92 -36.03
CA ALA A 268 -22.75 -22.88 -37.12
C ALA A 268 -22.03 -22.43 -38.40
N ALA A 269 -21.42 -23.37 -39.12
CA ALA A 269 -20.65 -23.12 -40.35
C ALA A 269 -21.46 -22.54 -41.53
N GLY A 270 -22.75 -22.25 -41.33
CA GLY A 270 -23.67 -21.81 -42.38
C GLY A 270 -24.13 -22.95 -43.29
N SER A 271 -24.92 -22.59 -44.31
CA SER A 271 -25.34 -23.53 -45.36
C SER A 271 -24.16 -23.80 -46.29
N HIS A 272 -23.88 -25.08 -46.55
CA HIS A 272 -22.92 -25.51 -47.55
C HIS A 272 -23.58 -26.49 -48.52
N ASN A 273 -23.06 -26.56 -49.74
CA ASN A 273 -23.60 -27.36 -50.82
C ASN A 273 -22.67 -28.54 -51.11
N HIS A 274 -23.24 -29.74 -51.24
CA HIS A 274 -22.54 -30.87 -51.84
C HIS A 274 -22.94 -30.99 -53.31
N THR A 275 -21.96 -31.21 -54.18
CA THR A 275 -22.23 -31.62 -55.56
C THR A 275 -22.65 -33.08 -55.54
N ALA A 276 -23.91 -33.35 -55.89
CA ALA A 276 -24.40 -34.69 -56.14
C ALA A 276 -24.43 -34.96 -57.64
N SER A 277 -24.05 -36.16 -58.05
CA SER A 277 -24.19 -36.62 -59.43
C SER A 277 -25.10 -37.85 -59.46
N SER A 278 -25.99 -37.90 -60.44
CA SER A 278 -26.76 -39.10 -60.78
C SER A 278 -26.14 -39.76 -62.02
N GLY A 279 -25.97 -41.09 -61.98
CA GLY A 279 -25.67 -41.85 -63.18
C GLY A 279 -26.83 -41.84 -64.18
N ALA A 280 -26.54 -42.15 -65.45
CA ALA A 280 -27.57 -42.36 -66.46
C ALA A 280 -28.50 -43.51 -66.02
N ALA A 281 -29.80 -43.22 -65.85
CA ALA A 281 -30.77 -44.29 -65.64
C ALA A 281 -30.94 -45.06 -66.94
N GLY A 282 -31.03 -46.39 -66.80
CA GLY A 282 -31.08 -47.32 -67.93
C GLY A 282 -32.11 -46.93 -68.99
N GLU A 283 -31.75 -47.19 -70.24
CA GLU A 283 -32.64 -47.02 -71.37
C GLU A 283 -33.79 -48.02 -71.26
N HIS A 284 -35.03 -47.52 -71.30
CA HIS A 284 -36.20 -48.38 -71.37
C HIS A 284 -36.94 -48.11 -72.67
N THR A 285 -37.46 -49.18 -73.27
CA THR A 285 -38.18 -49.14 -74.53
C THR A 285 -39.63 -49.48 -74.29
N HIS A 286 -40.52 -48.71 -74.91
CA HIS A 286 -41.93 -49.05 -75.00
C HIS A 286 -42.18 -49.66 -76.37
N THR A 287 -42.92 -50.77 -76.40
CA THR A 287 -43.42 -51.33 -77.66
C THR A 287 -44.92 -51.23 -77.68
N GLY A 288 -45.48 -50.96 -78.85
CA GLY A 288 -46.92 -50.89 -79.09
C GLY A 288 -47.23 -51.29 -80.52
N SER A 289 -48.41 -51.83 -80.74
CA SER A 289 -48.95 -52.18 -82.06
C SER A 289 -50.34 -51.59 -82.22
N THR A 290 -50.74 -51.32 -83.46
CA THR A 290 -52.09 -50.83 -83.79
C THR A 290 -52.91 -51.94 -84.41
N SER A 291 -54.22 -51.96 -84.15
CA SER A 291 -55.18 -52.74 -84.94
C SER A 291 -55.73 -51.90 -86.09
N THR A 292 -56.22 -52.56 -87.13
CA THR A 292 -56.64 -51.90 -88.37
C THR A 292 -58.14 -51.61 -88.35
N ASP A 293 -58.55 -50.39 -87.97
CA ASP A 293 -59.96 -49.91 -88.04
C ASP A 293 -60.04 -48.37 -88.15
N GLY A 294 -61.16 -47.82 -88.66
CA GLY A 294 -61.37 -46.35 -88.79
C GLY A 294 -62.28 -45.88 -89.93
N ASN A 295 -63.29 -46.65 -90.32
CA ASN A 295 -64.12 -46.30 -91.48
C ASN A 295 -65.31 -45.40 -91.07
N HIS A 296 -65.47 -44.20 -91.65
CA HIS A 296 -66.66 -43.35 -91.44
C HIS A 296 -67.00 -42.40 -92.61
N GLN A 297 -68.27 -41.94 -92.70
CA GLN A 297 -68.87 -41.12 -93.80
C GLN A 297 -69.09 -39.65 -93.42
N HIS A 298 -69.14 -38.77 -94.43
CA HIS A 298 -69.52 -37.36 -94.29
C HIS A 298 -70.79 -37.02 -95.09
N GLY A 299 -71.58 -36.08 -94.57
CA GLY A 299 -72.76 -35.54 -95.25
C GLY A 299 -72.61 -34.04 -95.49
N LEU A 300 -73.00 -33.58 -96.69
CA LEU A 300 -72.98 -32.16 -97.05
C LEU A 300 -74.41 -31.62 -97.15
N THR A 301 -74.63 -30.43 -96.58
CA THR A 301 -75.90 -29.70 -96.68
C THR A 301 -75.75 -28.61 -97.72
N MET A 302 -76.46 -28.77 -98.85
CA MET A 302 -76.46 -27.82 -99.96
C MET A 302 -77.56 -26.77 -99.77
N GLY A 303 -77.18 -25.50 -99.84
CA GLY A 303 -78.12 -24.38 -100.02
C GLY A 303 -78.51 -24.29 -101.49
N TYR A 304 -79.81 -24.41 -101.78
CA TYR A 304 -80.33 -24.26 -103.14
C TYR A 304 -80.52 -22.78 -103.49
N THR A 305 -80.13 -22.43 -104.72
CA THR A 305 -80.71 -21.31 -105.46
C THR A 305 -81.40 -21.92 -106.68
N ASP A 306 -82.67 -21.58 -106.90
CA ASP A 306 -83.66 -22.32 -107.71
C ASP A 306 -83.42 -22.33 -109.25
N LEU A 307 -82.24 -22.75 -109.74
CA LEU A 307 -81.98 -22.79 -111.19
C LEU A 307 -81.25 -24.03 -111.76
N ASP A 308 -81.02 -25.12 -111.02
CA ASP A 308 -80.51 -26.37 -111.63
C ASP A 308 -81.39 -27.60 -111.36
N ASN A 309 -82.29 -27.86 -112.31
CA ASN A 309 -83.10 -29.07 -112.44
C ASN A 309 -82.33 -30.11 -113.29
N GLY A 310 -81.28 -30.69 -112.69
CA GLY A 310 -80.54 -31.85 -113.20
C GLY A 310 -80.70 -33.02 -112.24
N SER A 311 -81.81 -33.74 -112.36
CA SER A 311 -82.21 -34.85 -111.50
C SER A 311 -81.72 -36.21 -112.05
N VAL A 312 -81.50 -37.15 -111.11
CA VAL A 312 -81.33 -38.63 -111.14
C VAL A 312 -80.01 -39.27 -111.61
N GLY A 313 -79.44 -40.26 -110.88
CA GLY A 313 -80.05 -41.16 -109.87
C GLY A 313 -79.17 -41.49 -108.65
N GLY A 314 -79.71 -41.79 -107.46
CA GLY A 314 -81.12 -41.88 -107.01
C GLY A 314 -81.19 -42.68 -105.69
N GLY A 315 -82.04 -42.41 -104.70
CA GLY A 315 -83.01 -41.34 -104.48
C GLY A 315 -83.82 -41.65 -103.21
N ARG A 316 -84.24 -40.62 -102.49
CA ARG A 316 -85.59 -40.55 -101.93
C ARG A 316 -85.96 -39.06 -101.95
N GLN A 317 -86.64 -38.63 -103.03
CA GLN A 317 -88.10 -38.52 -103.10
C GLN A 317 -88.60 -37.69 -101.92
N ALA A 318 -88.83 -36.39 -102.10
CA ALA A 318 -89.05 -35.49 -100.99
C ALA A 318 -87.83 -35.45 -100.01
N TYR A 319 -87.26 -34.25 -99.88
CA TYR A 319 -86.51 -33.76 -98.72
C TYR A 319 -85.60 -34.76 -97.96
N GLY A 320 -84.32 -34.88 -98.36
CA GLY A 320 -83.33 -35.64 -97.58
C GLY A 320 -81.87 -35.45 -98.04
N THR A 321 -80.99 -35.27 -97.07
CA THR A 321 -79.52 -35.13 -97.13
C THR A 321 -78.81 -36.22 -97.96
N GLN A 322 -77.73 -35.86 -98.69
CA GLN A 322 -76.86 -36.82 -99.39
C GLN A 322 -75.55 -37.05 -98.60
N TYR A 323 -75.11 -38.31 -98.52
CA TYR A 323 -73.87 -38.73 -97.84
C TYR A 323 -72.81 -39.18 -98.86
N THR A 324 -71.54 -38.84 -98.65
CA THR A 324 -70.41 -39.43 -99.39
C THR A 324 -70.07 -40.82 -98.85
N ASN A 325 -69.36 -41.65 -99.64
CA ASN A 325 -68.78 -42.90 -99.13
C ASN A 325 -67.86 -42.63 -97.94
N ALA A 326 -67.69 -43.66 -97.10
CA ALA A 326 -66.87 -43.54 -95.91
C ALA A 326 -65.42 -43.33 -96.33
N ALA A 327 -64.85 -42.18 -96.01
CA ALA A 327 -63.44 -41.86 -96.24
C ALA A 327 -63.06 -40.64 -95.40
N GLY A 328 -62.25 -40.90 -94.38
CA GLY A 328 -61.85 -39.91 -93.42
C GLY A 328 -61.21 -40.59 -92.24
N ALA A 329 -60.32 -39.84 -91.62
CA ALA A 329 -59.90 -39.90 -90.23
C ALA A 329 -59.61 -41.28 -89.61
N HIS A 330 -58.36 -41.40 -89.19
CA HIS A 330 -57.95 -42.31 -88.15
C HIS A 330 -57.77 -41.51 -86.85
N SER A 331 -58.08 -42.11 -85.71
CA SER A 331 -57.64 -41.63 -84.39
C SER A 331 -56.66 -42.64 -83.80
N HIS A 332 -55.62 -42.15 -83.14
CA HIS A 332 -54.68 -42.99 -82.41
C HIS A 332 -55.09 -43.04 -80.93
N THR A 333 -55.25 -44.23 -80.37
CA THR A 333 -55.09 -44.43 -78.93
C THR A 333 -53.88 -45.33 -78.69
N LEU A 334 -52.92 -44.79 -77.95
CA LEU A 334 -51.67 -45.43 -77.58
C LEU A 334 -51.78 -45.95 -76.14
N THR A 335 -51.73 -47.26 -75.95
CA THR A 335 -51.60 -47.85 -74.60
C THR A 335 -50.13 -48.10 -74.33
N ILE A 336 -49.53 -47.29 -73.46
CA ILE A 336 -48.17 -47.48 -72.95
C ILE A 336 -48.30 -48.26 -71.63
N ASN A 337 -47.66 -49.43 -71.53
CA ASN A 337 -47.56 -50.13 -70.25
C ASN A 337 -46.83 -49.23 -69.24
N ALA A 338 -47.25 -49.22 -67.97
CA ALA A 338 -46.52 -48.51 -66.94
C ALA A 338 -45.06 -49.02 -66.92
N ALA A 339 -44.10 -48.10 -67.05
CA ALA A 339 -42.69 -48.45 -66.87
C ALA A 339 -42.53 -49.06 -65.47
N VAL A 340 -41.79 -50.18 -65.36
CA VAL A 340 -41.38 -50.70 -64.06
C VAL A 340 -40.57 -49.62 -63.36
N ASP A 341 -40.82 -49.41 -62.06
CA ASP A 341 -40.10 -48.43 -61.24
C ASP A 341 -38.60 -48.57 -61.46
N HIS A 342 -37.94 -47.47 -61.82
CA HIS A 342 -36.49 -47.41 -61.92
C HIS A 342 -35.94 -46.53 -60.81
N THR A 343 -34.73 -46.86 -60.35
CA THR A 343 -34.03 -46.12 -59.30
C THR A 343 -32.80 -45.45 -59.85
N HIS A 344 -32.51 -44.24 -59.36
CA HIS A 344 -31.23 -43.59 -59.59
C HIS A 344 -30.33 -43.82 -58.39
N VAL A 345 -29.07 -44.17 -58.65
CA VAL A 345 -28.03 -44.08 -57.62
C VAL A 345 -27.57 -42.62 -57.58
N ILE A 346 -27.86 -41.95 -56.47
CA ILE A 346 -27.33 -40.62 -56.17
C ILE A 346 -26.03 -40.82 -55.39
N SER A 347 -24.91 -40.43 -56.00
CA SER A 347 -23.62 -40.42 -55.32
C SER A 347 -23.31 -39.02 -54.84
N VAL A 348 -23.09 -38.88 -53.54
CA VAL A 348 -22.57 -37.65 -52.93
C VAL A 348 -21.12 -37.92 -52.56
N ALA A 349 -20.20 -37.10 -53.05
CA ALA A 349 -18.78 -37.25 -52.70
C ALA A 349 -18.59 -37.07 -51.19
N GLN A 350 -17.91 -38.02 -50.52
CA GLN A 350 -17.49 -37.82 -49.14
C GLN A 350 -16.53 -36.64 -49.09
N THR A 351 -16.86 -35.65 -48.27
CA THR A 351 -15.92 -34.57 -47.93
C THR A 351 -15.10 -35.06 -46.75
N GLU A 352 -13.79 -35.11 -46.89
CA GLU A 352 -12.89 -35.49 -45.79
C GLU A 352 -13.02 -34.49 -44.63
N ASP A 353 -12.84 -34.97 -43.40
CA ASP A 353 -12.84 -34.11 -42.21
C ASP A 353 -11.80 -33.00 -42.38
N HIS A 354 -12.22 -31.75 -42.13
CA HIS A 354 -11.32 -30.58 -42.19
C HIS A 354 -11.22 -29.89 -40.83
N THR A 355 -10.17 -29.08 -40.67
CA THR A 355 -9.88 -28.38 -39.43
C THR A 355 -9.80 -26.87 -39.66
N HIS A 356 -10.13 -26.10 -38.63
CA HIS A 356 -9.95 -24.65 -38.61
C HIS A 356 -8.89 -24.27 -37.58
N ALA A 357 -8.01 -23.34 -37.95
CA ALA A 357 -7.11 -22.71 -36.98
C ALA A 357 -7.89 -21.71 -36.12
N ILE A 358 -7.82 -21.87 -34.79
CA ILE A 358 -8.33 -20.91 -33.83
C ILE A 358 -7.14 -20.16 -33.24
N THR A 359 -7.20 -18.83 -33.26
CA THR A 359 -6.17 -17.97 -32.66
C THR A 359 -6.82 -17.12 -31.57
N VAL A 360 -6.28 -17.22 -30.35
CA VAL A 360 -6.67 -16.36 -29.22
C VAL A 360 -5.62 -15.25 -29.10
N ALA A 361 -6.02 -14.02 -29.38
CA ALA A 361 -5.13 -12.87 -29.26
C ALA A 361 -4.85 -12.53 -27.79
N ALA A 362 -3.67 -11.95 -27.51
CA ALA A 362 -3.36 -11.43 -26.18
C ALA A 362 -4.33 -10.29 -25.81
N SER A 363 -4.75 -10.26 -24.54
CA SER A 363 -5.63 -9.22 -23.99
C SER A 363 -5.13 -8.81 -22.61
N GLY A 364 -5.01 -7.51 -22.36
CA GLY A 364 -4.49 -6.95 -21.11
C GLY A 364 -3.33 -5.97 -21.32
N GLY A 365 -2.73 -5.53 -20.20
CA GLY A 365 -1.51 -4.72 -20.18
C GLY A 365 -0.26 -5.57 -19.92
N ASN A 366 0.90 -4.91 -19.81
CA ASN A 366 2.19 -5.55 -19.55
C ASN A 366 2.36 -6.06 -18.10
N GLU A 367 1.46 -5.72 -17.19
CA GLU A 367 1.57 -6.05 -15.77
C GLU A 367 0.18 -6.21 -15.15
N SER A 368 0.01 -7.24 -14.31
CA SER A 368 -1.18 -7.43 -13.49
C SER A 368 -1.07 -6.66 -12.18
N ARG A 369 -1.85 -5.59 -12.01
CA ARG A 369 -1.83 -4.74 -10.82
C ARG A 369 -3.22 -4.57 -10.19
N PRO A 370 -3.36 -4.67 -8.86
CA PRO A 370 -4.56 -4.19 -8.16
C PRO A 370 -4.61 -2.64 -8.20
N ARG A 371 -5.78 -2.06 -7.91
CA ARG A 371 -5.88 -0.61 -7.66
C ARG A 371 -4.91 -0.22 -6.55
N ASN A 372 -4.09 0.80 -6.79
CA ASN A 372 -3.02 1.21 -5.89
C ASN A 372 -2.83 2.74 -5.88
N MET A 373 -2.03 3.22 -4.94
CA MET A 373 -1.60 4.62 -4.81
C MET A 373 -0.08 4.65 -4.69
N ALA A 374 0.57 5.56 -5.42
CA ALA A 374 2.02 5.70 -5.41
C ALA A 374 2.48 6.54 -4.21
N LEU A 375 3.34 5.95 -3.36
CA LEU A 375 4.02 6.61 -2.25
C LEU A 375 5.53 6.36 -2.37
N LEU A 376 6.34 7.22 -1.76
CA LEU A 376 7.79 7.02 -1.71
C LEU A 376 8.13 6.02 -0.60
N TYR A 377 8.81 4.93 -0.94
CA TYR A 377 9.42 4.05 0.06
C TYR A 377 10.77 4.59 0.51
N VAL A 378 10.98 4.57 1.83
CA VAL A 378 12.21 5.01 2.48
C VAL A 378 12.67 3.99 3.51
N ILE A 379 13.99 3.93 3.73
CA ILE A 379 14.64 3.04 4.70
C ILE A 379 15.38 3.84 5.78
N LYS A 380 15.26 3.41 7.04
CA LYS A 380 15.93 4.02 8.18
C LYS A 380 17.42 3.67 8.18
N TYR A 381 18.30 4.67 8.31
CA TYR A 381 19.75 4.49 8.42
C TYR A 381 20.32 4.97 9.75
#